data_AF-A0A1F7M1F9-F1
#
_entry.id   AF-A0A1F7M1F9-F1
#
_cell.length_a   1.000
_cell.length_b   1.000
_cell.length_c   1.000
_cell.angle_alpha   90.00
_cell.angle_beta   90.00
_cell.angle_gamma   90.00
#
_symmetry.space_group_name_H-M   'P 1'
#
loop_
_entity.id
_entity.type
_entity.pdbx_description
1 polymer ?
#
loop_
_entity_poly.entity_id
_entity_poly.type
_entity_poly.pdbx_seq_one_letter_code
_entity_poly.pdbx_strand_id
1 'polypeptide(L)'
;MRLTLDAFARPIGAFRATLAATADEVRNYLATRQSSWEGKVARIGAQLGPLASGRIDVERFATLVEDHPEASPAALETLGGALAALGDLAGRSERLCVVELPAGGSLYEAVGGALGEIGRAFSAARLVSDVRAGRGKPGVGRTAAEALPFSRWTRAERRLAPPLVVRVQGADLRAAGLAEFLDGRQRLALVVEGECPPAPLARLITPGIFVLQSADGAGLDRLLAWDGPGIAALVPDSAARFAHDPGRGAAVWDRLAIESLPERVGRRAIGGFSAAQQMEELELLRSLSARPAGGEGRASAPGPAVAAAEATPADPADKLAAWLLSRVDLSDAG
;
A
#
# COMPACT_ATOMS: atom_id res chain seq x y z
N MET A 1 -11.57 -15.27 8.91
CA MET A 1 -11.30 -15.16 7.46
C MET A 1 -12.53 -14.69 6.68
N ARG A 2 -13.61 -15.48 6.60
CA ARG A 2 -14.82 -15.11 5.82
C ARG A 2 -15.41 -13.74 6.18
N LEU A 3 -15.63 -13.47 7.47
CA LEU A 3 -16.14 -12.17 7.95
C LEU A 3 -15.30 -10.98 7.45
N THR A 4 -13.97 -11.12 7.51
CA THR A 4 -13.02 -10.10 7.06
C THR A 4 -13.12 -9.91 5.54
N LEU A 5 -13.18 -11.00 4.78
CA LEU A 5 -13.32 -10.93 3.31
C LEU A 5 -14.64 -10.28 2.89
N ASP A 6 -15.73 -10.62 3.57
CA ASP A 6 -17.05 -10.02 3.32
C ASP A 6 -17.00 -8.49 3.56
N ALA A 7 -16.31 -8.05 4.63
CA ALA A 7 -16.10 -6.62 4.89
C ALA A 7 -15.27 -5.92 3.79
N PHE A 8 -14.24 -6.58 3.26
CA PHE A 8 -13.37 -6.03 2.21
C PHE A 8 -13.86 -6.33 0.78
N ALA A 9 -15.00 -6.99 0.58
CA ALA A 9 -15.48 -7.40 -0.73
C ALA A 9 -15.64 -6.22 -1.71
N ARG A 10 -16.17 -5.09 -1.22
CA ARG A 10 -16.35 -3.88 -2.04
C ARG A 10 -15.01 -3.29 -2.53
N PRO A 11 -14.03 -2.96 -1.67
CA PRO A 11 -12.74 -2.43 -2.14
C PRO A 11 -11.95 -3.43 -3.00
N ILE A 12 -12.00 -4.74 -2.71
CA ILE A 12 -11.40 -5.78 -3.57
C ILE A 12 -12.06 -5.79 -4.95
N GLY A 13 -13.39 -5.72 -5.00
CA GLY A 13 -14.15 -5.65 -6.24
C GLY A 13 -13.85 -4.38 -7.05
N ALA A 14 -13.68 -3.24 -6.39
CA ALA A 14 -13.28 -2.00 -7.05
C ALA A 14 -11.89 -2.11 -7.69
N PHE A 15 -10.91 -2.69 -6.98
CA PHE A 15 -9.58 -2.93 -7.53
C PHE A 15 -9.62 -3.86 -8.75
N ARG A 16 -10.38 -4.97 -8.67
CA ARG A 16 -10.61 -5.87 -9.80
C ARG A 16 -11.20 -5.15 -11.01
N ALA A 17 -12.22 -4.32 -10.79
CA ALA A 17 -12.85 -3.54 -11.85
C ALA A 17 -11.87 -2.58 -12.52
N THR A 18 -10.99 -1.93 -11.74
CA THR A 18 -9.91 -1.10 -12.28
C THR A 18 -8.96 -1.91 -13.15
N LEU A 19 -8.49 -3.08 -12.69
CA LEU A 19 -7.62 -3.94 -13.49
C LEU A 19 -8.28 -4.38 -14.81
N ALA A 20 -9.55 -4.79 -14.76
CA ALA A 20 -10.29 -5.20 -15.94
C ALA A 20 -10.46 -4.03 -16.93
N ALA A 21 -10.85 -2.85 -16.45
CA ALA A 21 -10.98 -1.66 -17.29
C ALA A 21 -9.65 -1.26 -17.94
N THR A 22 -8.55 -1.31 -17.20
CA THR A 22 -7.21 -1.04 -17.76
C THR A 22 -6.80 -2.10 -18.78
N ALA A 23 -7.08 -3.38 -18.53
CA ALA A 23 -6.83 -4.44 -19.50
C ALA A 23 -7.62 -4.22 -20.80
N ASP A 24 -8.89 -3.82 -20.70
CA ASP A 24 -9.72 -3.52 -21.88
C ASP A 24 -9.20 -2.31 -22.66
N GLU A 25 -8.77 -1.24 -21.98
CA GLU A 25 -8.14 -0.09 -22.62
C GLU A 25 -6.85 -0.48 -23.37
N VAL A 26 -5.99 -1.29 -22.74
CA VAL A 26 -4.75 -1.78 -23.35
C VAL A 26 -5.07 -2.68 -24.55
N ARG A 27 -6.09 -3.54 -24.46
CA ARG A 27 -6.52 -4.39 -25.58
C ARG A 27 -6.95 -3.57 -26.80
N ASN A 28 -7.78 -2.55 -26.58
CA ASN A 28 -8.24 -1.68 -27.66
C ASN A 28 -7.08 -0.89 -28.27
N TYR A 29 -6.16 -0.41 -27.44
CA TYR A 29 -4.97 0.30 -27.89
C TYR A 29 -4.03 -0.61 -28.71
N LEU A 30 -3.80 -1.85 -28.25
CA LEU A 30 -3.02 -2.86 -28.95
C LEU A 30 -3.63 -3.18 -30.32
N ALA A 31 -4.94 -3.46 -30.38
CA ALA A 31 -5.63 -3.78 -31.64
C ALA A 31 -5.51 -2.64 -32.66
N THR A 32 -5.68 -1.38 -32.21
CA THR A 32 -5.52 -0.21 -33.07
C THR A 32 -4.10 -0.11 -33.66
N ARG A 33 -3.08 -0.38 -32.84
CA ARG A 33 -1.67 -0.33 -33.27
C ARG A 33 -1.32 -1.48 -34.22
N GLN A 34 -1.84 -2.68 -33.95
CA GLN A 34 -1.61 -3.87 -34.76
C GLN A 34 -2.16 -3.67 -36.18
N SER A 35 -3.39 -3.15 -36.32
CA SER A 35 -3.96 -2.79 -37.62
C SER A 35 -3.14 -1.71 -38.35
N SER A 36 -2.60 -0.73 -37.61
CA SER A 36 -1.76 0.32 -38.20
C SER A 36 -0.43 -0.24 -38.75
N TRP A 37 0.19 -1.17 -38.03
CA TRP A 37 1.40 -1.87 -38.45
C TRP A 37 1.14 -2.72 -39.70
N GLU A 38 0.09 -3.54 -39.70
CA GLU A 38 -0.31 -4.36 -40.86
C GLU A 38 -0.54 -3.51 -42.11
N GLY A 39 -1.24 -2.37 -41.97
CA GLY A 39 -1.45 -1.42 -43.06
C GLY A 39 -0.15 -0.80 -43.60
N LYS A 40 0.85 -0.58 -42.73
CA LYS A 40 2.18 -0.11 -43.12
C LYS A 40 2.95 -1.18 -43.88
N VAL A 41 3.00 -2.41 -43.36
CA VAL A 41 3.65 -3.56 -44.00
C VAL A 41 3.06 -3.77 -45.40
N ALA A 42 1.73 -3.76 -45.53
CA ALA A 42 1.04 -3.87 -46.81
C ALA A 42 1.43 -2.74 -47.80
N ARG A 43 1.52 -1.49 -47.32
CA ARG A 43 1.92 -0.34 -48.14
C ARG A 43 3.37 -0.47 -48.64
N ILE A 44 4.30 -0.86 -47.76
CA ILE A 44 5.71 -1.07 -48.12
C ILE A 44 5.83 -2.22 -49.11
N GLY A 45 5.13 -3.33 -48.89
CA GLY A 45 5.08 -4.44 -49.84
C GLY A 45 4.60 -4.01 -51.23
N ALA A 46 3.55 -3.19 -51.30
CA ALA A 46 3.06 -2.63 -52.56
C ALA A 46 4.09 -1.69 -53.25
N GLN A 47 4.82 -0.89 -52.48
CA GLN A 47 5.86 0.02 -52.99
C GLN A 47 7.10 -0.73 -53.52
N LEU A 48 7.48 -1.83 -52.86
CA LEU A 48 8.59 -2.68 -53.30
C LEU A 48 8.28 -3.46 -54.59
N GLY A 49 6.99 -3.68 -54.86
CA GLY A 49 6.50 -4.30 -56.08
C GLY A 49 6.88 -5.78 -56.25
N PRO A 50 6.57 -6.39 -57.42
CA PRO A 50 6.75 -7.83 -57.66
C PRO A 50 8.21 -8.30 -57.59
N LEU A 51 9.17 -7.40 -57.86
CA LEU A 51 10.60 -7.71 -57.93
C LEU A 51 11.23 -8.02 -56.57
N ALA A 52 10.60 -7.57 -55.48
CA ALA A 52 11.04 -7.84 -54.11
C ALA A 52 10.48 -9.15 -53.55
N SER A 53 9.47 -9.73 -54.20
CA SER A 53 8.80 -10.95 -53.75
C SER A 53 9.78 -12.11 -53.61
N GLY A 54 9.84 -12.72 -52.42
CA GLY A 54 10.76 -13.82 -52.10
C GLY A 54 12.23 -13.44 -51.93
N ARG A 55 12.61 -12.17 -52.13
CA ARG A 55 13.99 -11.67 -51.95
C ARG A 55 14.14 -10.73 -50.75
N ILE A 56 13.06 -10.05 -50.38
CA ILE A 56 13.02 -9.13 -49.24
C ILE A 56 11.93 -9.63 -48.28
N ASP A 57 12.30 -9.80 -47.03
CA ASP A 57 11.34 -9.94 -45.93
C ASP A 57 10.74 -8.55 -45.68
N VAL A 58 9.49 -8.37 -46.12
CA VAL A 58 8.79 -7.08 -46.08
C VAL A 58 8.55 -6.62 -44.64
N GLU A 59 8.28 -7.55 -43.72
CA GLU A 59 8.08 -7.22 -42.30
C GLU A 59 9.38 -6.74 -41.69
N ARG A 60 10.47 -7.48 -41.91
CA ARG A 60 11.80 -7.08 -41.41
C ARG A 60 12.24 -5.77 -42.05
N PHE A 61 11.98 -5.56 -43.34
CA PHE A 61 12.30 -4.31 -44.01
C PHE A 61 11.46 -3.13 -43.47
N ALA A 62 10.18 -3.33 -43.16
CA ALA A 62 9.31 -2.32 -42.59
C ALA A 62 9.79 -1.80 -41.22
N THR A 63 10.49 -2.64 -40.44
CA THR A 63 11.14 -2.24 -39.17
C THR A 63 12.36 -1.34 -39.38
N LEU A 64 13.06 -1.45 -40.51
CA LEU A 64 14.24 -0.63 -40.80
C LEU A 64 13.87 0.79 -41.27
N VAL A 65 12.71 0.93 -41.91
CA VAL A 65 12.17 2.20 -42.42
C VAL A 65 11.14 2.77 -41.43
N GLU A 66 11.41 2.64 -40.13
CA GLU A 66 10.45 2.96 -39.08
C GLU A 66 10.59 4.39 -38.55
N ASP A 67 9.68 5.27 -38.99
CA ASP A 67 9.55 6.64 -38.46
C ASP A 67 8.73 6.71 -37.15
N HIS A 68 8.12 5.60 -36.71
CA HIS A 68 7.19 5.54 -35.57
C HIS A 68 7.49 4.32 -34.66
N PRO A 69 8.42 4.44 -33.69
CA PRO A 69 8.89 3.31 -32.86
C PRO A 69 7.80 2.66 -32.00
N GLU A 70 6.67 3.36 -31.78
CA GLU A 70 5.54 2.90 -30.97
C GLU A 70 4.62 1.88 -31.67
N ALA A 71 4.74 1.70 -32.99
CA ALA A 71 4.01 0.68 -33.76
C ALA A 71 4.89 -0.53 -34.12
N SER A 72 6.11 -0.56 -33.59
CA SER A 72 7.07 -1.63 -33.86
C SER A 72 6.61 -2.98 -33.30
N PRO A 73 7.04 -4.11 -33.90
CA PRO A 73 6.76 -5.44 -33.36
C PRO A 73 7.15 -5.60 -31.88
N ALA A 74 8.29 -5.01 -31.47
CA ALA A 74 8.73 -5.05 -30.07
C ALA A 74 7.79 -4.27 -29.12
N ALA A 75 7.22 -3.15 -29.59
CA ALA A 75 6.21 -2.41 -28.84
C ALA A 75 4.91 -3.22 -28.71
N LEU A 76 4.48 -3.89 -29.79
CA LEU A 76 3.30 -4.77 -29.79
C LEU A 76 3.48 -5.96 -28.83
N GLU A 77 4.65 -6.60 -28.82
CA GLU A 77 4.99 -7.67 -27.87
C GLU A 77 4.95 -7.19 -26.42
N THR A 78 5.52 -6.01 -26.15
CA THR A 78 5.51 -5.41 -24.80
C THR A 78 4.10 -5.13 -24.33
N LEU A 79 3.25 -4.56 -25.19
CA LEU A 79 1.84 -4.30 -24.90
C LEU A 79 1.05 -5.60 -24.69
N GLY A 80 1.32 -6.64 -25.50
CA GLY A 80 0.73 -7.96 -25.34
C GLY A 80 1.09 -8.61 -24.00
N GLY A 81 2.35 -8.54 -23.59
CA GLY A 81 2.80 -9.02 -22.28
C GLY A 81 2.17 -8.26 -21.11
N ALA A 82 2.07 -6.93 -21.22
CA ALA A 82 1.40 -6.11 -20.20
C ALA A 82 -0.10 -6.45 -20.10
N LEU A 83 -0.78 -6.64 -21.23
CA LEU A 83 -2.17 -7.06 -21.28
C LEU A 83 -2.38 -8.42 -20.61
N ALA A 84 -1.53 -9.39 -20.94
CA ALA A 84 -1.60 -10.73 -20.36
C ALA A 84 -1.45 -10.68 -18.83
N ALA A 85 -0.52 -9.88 -18.31
CA ALA A 85 -0.33 -9.70 -16.88
C ALA A 85 -1.54 -9.03 -16.20
N LEU A 86 -2.10 -7.97 -16.77
CA LEU A 86 -3.29 -7.31 -16.23
C LEU A 86 -4.51 -8.26 -16.22
N GLY A 87 -4.69 -9.05 -17.28
CA GLY A 87 -5.75 -10.04 -17.37
C GLY A 87 -5.61 -11.17 -16.35
N ASP A 88 -4.41 -11.70 -16.17
CA ASP A 88 -4.08 -12.69 -15.14
C ASP A 88 -4.39 -12.16 -13.73
N LEU A 89 -3.93 -10.94 -13.41
CA LEU A 89 -4.19 -10.32 -12.11
C LEU A 89 -5.69 -10.05 -11.88
N ALA A 90 -6.41 -9.59 -12.91
CA ALA A 90 -7.86 -9.37 -12.82
C ALA A 90 -8.63 -10.69 -12.61
N GLY A 91 -8.15 -11.80 -13.17
CA GLY A 91 -8.72 -13.13 -12.98
C GLY A 91 -8.47 -13.71 -11.58
N ARG A 92 -7.34 -13.36 -10.95
CA ARG A 92 -6.95 -13.84 -9.61
C ARG A 92 -7.23 -12.85 -8.47
N SER A 93 -7.85 -11.70 -8.74
CA SER A 93 -7.87 -10.53 -7.84
C SER A 93 -8.27 -10.81 -6.38
N GLU A 94 -9.28 -11.64 -6.15
CA GLU A 94 -9.70 -11.99 -4.79
C GLU A 94 -8.62 -12.80 -4.07
N ARG A 95 -8.04 -13.80 -4.76
CA ARG A 95 -6.93 -14.61 -4.24
C ARG A 95 -5.65 -13.80 -4.06
N LEU A 96 -5.42 -12.77 -4.87
CA LEU A 96 -4.28 -11.85 -4.71
C LEU A 96 -4.37 -11.05 -3.40
N CYS A 97 -5.58 -10.81 -2.90
CA CYS A 97 -5.80 -10.06 -1.67
C CYS A 97 -5.80 -10.95 -0.42
N VAL A 98 -5.62 -12.27 -0.57
CA VAL A 98 -5.60 -13.23 0.54
C VAL A 98 -4.22 -13.85 0.66
N VAL A 99 -3.63 -13.74 1.84
CA VAL A 99 -2.33 -14.30 2.16
C VAL A 99 -2.50 -15.34 3.25
N GLU A 100 -2.02 -16.54 2.98
CA GLU A 100 -2.03 -17.66 3.93
C GLU A 100 -0.60 -17.88 4.41
N LEU A 101 -0.30 -17.49 5.66
CA LEU A 101 1.05 -17.65 6.20
C LEU A 101 1.22 -19.07 6.75
N PRO A 102 2.14 -19.89 6.20
CA PRO A 102 2.49 -21.16 6.83
C PRO A 102 3.11 -20.94 8.22
N ALA A 103 2.92 -21.91 9.11
CA ALA A 103 3.50 -21.85 10.45
C ALA A 103 5.02 -21.68 10.39
N GLY A 104 5.56 -20.77 11.22
CA GLY A 104 6.97 -20.38 11.21
C GLY A 104 7.39 -19.47 10.05
N GLY A 105 6.46 -19.07 9.19
CA GLY A 105 6.72 -18.16 8.07
C GLY A 105 6.96 -16.71 8.50
N SER A 106 7.66 -15.95 7.67
CA SER A 106 7.84 -14.51 7.89
C SER A 106 6.62 -13.73 7.40
N LEU A 107 5.87 -13.14 8.33
CA LEU A 107 4.74 -12.26 8.02
C LEU A 107 5.15 -11.08 7.12
N TYR A 108 6.35 -10.54 7.35
CA TYR A 108 6.91 -9.45 6.56
C TYR A 108 7.11 -9.85 5.09
N GLU A 109 7.81 -10.96 4.85
CA GLU A 109 8.11 -11.45 3.50
C GLU A 109 6.82 -11.84 2.76
N ALA A 110 5.85 -12.44 3.45
CA ALA A 110 4.58 -12.82 2.86
C ALA A 110 3.76 -11.61 2.41
N VAL A 111 3.66 -10.57 3.25
CA VAL A 111 2.97 -9.31 2.89
C VAL A 111 3.73 -8.57 1.79
N GLY A 112 5.06 -8.46 1.90
CA GLY A 112 5.91 -7.83 0.89
C GLY A 112 5.83 -8.52 -0.47
N GLY A 113 5.82 -9.85 -0.49
CA GLY A 113 5.63 -10.67 -1.69
C GLY A 113 4.25 -10.49 -2.32
N ALA A 114 3.18 -10.50 -1.51
CA ALA A 114 1.82 -10.27 -1.99
C ALA A 114 1.64 -8.87 -2.60
N LEU A 115 2.15 -7.84 -1.93
CA LEU A 115 2.18 -6.48 -2.50
C LEU A 115 3.06 -6.43 -3.75
N GLY A 116 4.21 -7.12 -3.76
CA GLY A 116 5.05 -7.25 -4.96
C GLY A 116 4.31 -7.80 -6.18
N GLU A 117 3.53 -8.86 -5.97
CA GLU A 117 2.70 -9.49 -7.00
C GLU A 117 1.58 -8.55 -7.48
N ILE A 118 0.88 -7.86 -6.57
CA ILE A 118 -0.08 -6.81 -6.94
C ILE A 118 0.60 -5.69 -7.75
N GLY A 119 1.84 -5.36 -7.39
CA GLY A 119 2.65 -4.33 -8.03
C GLY A 119 2.98 -4.61 -9.49
N ARG A 120 2.84 -5.87 -9.94
CA ARG A 120 2.92 -6.24 -11.36
C ARG A 120 1.94 -5.43 -12.21
N ALA A 121 0.76 -5.09 -11.68
CA ALA A 121 -0.20 -4.23 -12.38
C ALA A 121 0.37 -2.84 -12.67
N PHE A 122 1.06 -2.23 -11.70
CA PHE A 122 1.70 -0.93 -11.88
C PHE A 122 2.90 -1.02 -12.82
N SER A 123 3.68 -2.10 -12.73
CA SER A 123 4.76 -2.40 -13.68
C SER A 123 4.22 -2.48 -15.12
N ALA A 124 3.12 -3.21 -15.33
CA ALA A 124 2.44 -3.32 -16.62
C ALA A 124 1.92 -1.96 -17.12
N ALA A 125 1.25 -1.18 -16.27
CA ALA A 125 0.72 0.13 -16.63
C ALA A 125 1.83 1.14 -17.01
N ARG A 126 2.97 1.09 -16.31
CA ARG A 126 4.16 1.91 -16.63
C ARG A 126 4.76 1.51 -17.98
N LEU A 127 4.86 0.22 -18.28
CA LEU A 127 5.32 -0.27 -19.59
C LEU A 127 4.41 0.24 -20.73
N VAL A 128 3.09 0.15 -20.57
CA VAL A 128 2.13 0.71 -21.54
C VAL A 128 2.33 2.21 -21.71
N SER A 129 2.53 2.95 -20.61
CA SER A 129 2.77 4.39 -20.65
C SER A 129 4.09 4.76 -21.34
N ASP A 130 5.15 3.96 -21.15
CA ASP A 130 6.43 4.16 -21.81
C ASP A 130 6.33 3.90 -23.32
N VAL A 131 5.63 2.84 -23.73
CA VAL A 131 5.36 2.55 -25.15
C VAL A 131 4.53 3.68 -25.78
N ARG A 132 3.48 4.16 -25.10
CA ARG A 132 2.62 5.27 -25.56
C ARG A 132 3.37 6.60 -25.75
N ALA A 133 4.52 6.75 -25.11
CA ALA A 133 5.32 7.96 -25.17
C ALA A 133 6.61 7.78 -25.99
N GLY A 134 6.79 6.63 -26.65
CA GLY A 134 7.99 6.31 -27.42
C GLY A 134 9.27 6.21 -26.57
N ARG A 135 9.16 5.99 -25.25
CA ARG A 135 10.30 5.98 -24.31
C ARG A 135 10.89 4.59 -24.05
N GLY A 136 10.45 3.56 -24.78
CA GLY A 136 11.00 2.20 -24.67
C GLY A 136 12.20 1.97 -25.60
N LYS A 137 13.30 1.41 -25.09
CA LYS A 137 14.32 0.81 -25.96
C LYS A 137 13.80 -0.55 -26.47
N PRO A 138 13.50 -0.71 -27.77
CA PRO A 138 13.11 -2.01 -28.31
C PRO A 138 14.27 -3.00 -28.13
N GLY A 139 13.96 -4.23 -27.68
CA GLY A 139 14.94 -5.34 -27.63
C GLY A 139 15.71 -5.53 -26.32
N VAL A 140 15.57 -4.65 -25.31
CA VAL A 140 16.01 -5.00 -23.94
C VAL A 140 14.86 -5.77 -23.30
N GLY A 141 15.02 -7.09 -23.21
CA GLY A 141 14.02 -8.03 -22.68
C GLY A 141 13.63 -7.77 -21.23
N ARG A 142 12.94 -6.65 -20.96
CA ARG A 142 12.17 -6.48 -19.73
C ARG A 142 11.05 -7.51 -19.81
N THR A 143 11.16 -8.53 -18.98
CA THR A 143 10.09 -9.47 -18.72
C THR A 143 8.84 -8.66 -18.36
N ALA A 144 7.77 -8.83 -19.13
CA ALA A 144 6.57 -8.05 -18.95
C ALA A 144 6.06 -8.20 -17.51
N ALA A 145 5.79 -7.07 -16.86
CA ALA A 145 5.13 -7.00 -15.56
C ALA A 145 5.81 -7.83 -14.45
N GLU A 146 7.11 -7.65 -14.24
CA GLU A 146 7.81 -8.14 -13.05
C GLU A 146 7.18 -7.62 -11.75
N ALA A 147 7.31 -8.41 -10.68
CA ALA A 147 6.87 -8.02 -9.35
C ALA A 147 7.51 -6.70 -8.94
N LEU A 148 6.68 -5.76 -8.52
CA LEU A 148 7.13 -4.41 -8.14
C LEU A 148 6.97 -4.26 -6.63
N PRO A 149 8.06 -4.27 -5.85
CA PRO A 149 7.98 -4.17 -4.40
C PRO A 149 7.34 -2.84 -3.97
N PHE A 150 6.61 -2.87 -2.85
CA PHE A 150 5.84 -1.73 -2.34
C PHE A 150 6.69 -0.46 -2.14
N SER A 151 7.96 -0.62 -1.78
CA SER A 151 8.93 0.48 -1.65
C SER A 151 9.14 1.27 -2.95
N ARG A 152 8.91 0.65 -4.12
CA ARG A 152 9.01 1.27 -5.45
C ARG A 152 7.69 1.81 -6.00
N TRP A 153 6.61 1.70 -5.24
CA TRP A 153 5.32 2.26 -5.62
C TRP A 153 5.33 3.77 -5.43
N THR A 154 4.70 4.49 -6.35
CA THR A 154 4.47 5.92 -6.22
C THR A 154 3.36 6.18 -5.20
N ARG A 155 3.26 7.43 -4.74
CA ARG A 155 2.17 7.86 -3.86
C ARG A 155 0.77 7.62 -4.48
N ALA A 156 0.63 7.78 -5.79
CA ALA A 156 -0.64 7.53 -6.47
C ALA A 156 -1.01 6.04 -6.46
N GLU A 157 -0.03 5.17 -6.74
CA GLU A 157 -0.22 3.72 -6.73
C GLU A 157 -0.56 3.19 -5.33
N ARG A 158 0.10 3.70 -4.28
CA ARG A 158 -0.22 3.35 -2.88
C ARG A 158 -1.63 3.76 -2.45
N ARG A 159 -2.27 4.72 -3.13
CA ARG A 159 -3.69 5.07 -2.90
C ARG A 159 -4.67 4.11 -3.60
N LEU A 160 -4.21 3.39 -4.62
CA LEU A 160 -5.00 2.39 -5.34
C LEU A 160 -4.83 0.98 -4.77
N ALA A 161 -3.94 0.84 -3.79
CA ALA A 161 -3.60 -0.45 -3.20
C ALA A 161 -4.85 -1.15 -2.61
N PRO A 162 -5.12 -2.41 -2.99
CA PRO A 162 -6.21 -3.15 -2.40
C PRO A 162 -5.88 -3.53 -0.95
N PRO A 163 -6.92 -3.77 -0.11
CA PRO A 163 -6.69 -4.34 1.20
C PRO A 163 -6.12 -5.75 1.08
N LEU A 164 -5.26 -6.15 2.02
CA LEU A 164 -4.80 -7.52 2.18
C LEU A 164 -5.40 -8.15 3.43
N VAL A 165 -5.90 -9.37 3.29
CA VAL A 165 -6.35 -10.20 4.40
C VAL A 165 -5.35 -11.34 4.59
N VAL A 166 -4.76 -11.43 5.77
CA VAL A 166 -3.67 -12.36 6.07
C VAL A 166 -4.09 -13.32 7.16
N ARG A 167 -4.08 -14.63 6.93
CA ARG A 167 -4.18 -15.62 8.00
C ARG A 167 -2.80 -15.87 8.58
N VAL A 168 -2.70 -15.87 9.90
CA VAL A 168 -1.42 -16.00 10.60
C VAL A 168 -1.63 -16.71 11.93
N GLN A 169 -0.71 -17.60 12.29
CA GLN A 169 -0.68 -18.16 13.64
C GLN A 169 -0.24 -17.07 14.63
N GLY A 170 -0.85 -17.01 15.81
CA GLY A 170 -0.55 -16.01 16.83
C GLY A 170 0.91 -16.05 17.29
N ALA A 171 1.55 -17.22 17.26
CA ALA A 171 2.98 -17.38 17.54
C ALA A 171 3.89 -16.76 16.46
N ASP A 172 3.40 -16.61 15.23
CA ASP A 172 4.15 -16.02 14.11
C ASP A 172 3.81 -14.53 13.89
N LEU A 173 2.96 -13.96 14.75
CA LEU A 173 2.48 -12.59 14.63
C LEU A 173 3.57 -11.57 15.03
N ARG A 174 4.37 -11.16 14.04
CA ARG A 174 5.38 -10.09 14.18
C ARG A 174 4.93 -8.82 13.46
N ALA A 175 3.90 -8.17 13.98
CA ALA A 175 3.23 -7.07 13.28
C ALA A 175 4.05 -5.77 13.16
N ALA A 176 4.99 -5.50 14.08
CA ALA A 176 5.77 -4.26 14.07
C ALA A 176 6.53 -4.02 12.75
N GLY A 177 6.99 -5.08 12.09
CA GLY A 177 7.68 -4.99 10.79
C GLY A 177 6.77 -4.54 9.64
N LEU A 178 5.45 -4.56 9.81
CA LEU A 178 4.50 -4.16 8.77
C LEU A 178 4.36 -2.65 8.61
N ALA A 179 4.97 -1.84 9.49
CA ALA A 179 4.86 -0.39 9.47
C ALA A 179 5.22 0.23 8.10
N GLU A 180 6.20 -0.34 7.39
CA GLU A 180 6.61 0.18 6.08
C GLU A 180 5.58 -0.02 4.96
N PHE A 181 4.63 -0.94 5.14
CA PHE A 181 3.55 -1.18 4.19
C PHE A 181 2.33 -0.30 4.48
N LEU A 182 2.29 0.41 5.61
CA LEU A 182 1.17 1.24 6.03
C LEU A 182 1.30 2.67 5.49
N ASP A 183 1.20 2.80 4.16
CA ASP A 183 1.21 4.09 3.45
C ASP A 183 0.09 4.16 2.40
N GLY A 184 -0.26 5.39 1.99
CA GLY A 184 -1.32 5.67 1.02
C GLY A 184 -2.70 5.29 1.57
N ARG A 185 -3.33 4.28 0.96
CA ARG A 185 -4.60 3.70 1.40
C ARG A 185 -4.48 2.20 1.68
N GLN A 186 -3.27 1.69 1.86
CA GLN A 186 -3.04 0.28 2.14
C GLN A 186 -3.70 -0.11 3.46
N ARG A 187 -4.52 -1.16 3.41
CA ARG A 187 -5.14 -1.74 4.60
C ARG A 187 -4.70 -3.18 4.77
N LEU A 188 -4.30 -3.56 5.96
CA LEU A 188 -3.94 -4.93 6.31
C LEU A 188 -4.93 -5.46 7.34
N ALA A 189 -5.48 -6.65 7.14
CA ALA A 189 -6.37 -7.29 8.09
C ALA A 189 -5.83 -8.68 8.44
N LEU A 190 -5.32 -8.82 9.64
CA LEU A 190 -4.73 -10.05 10.15
C LEU A 190 -5.84 -10.88 10.81
N VAL A 191 -6.00 -12.13 10.39
CA VAL A 191 -6.85 -13.12 11.02
C VAL A 191 -5.93 -14.04 11.81
N VAL A 192 -5.90 -13.84 13.13
CA VAL A 192 -4.95 -14.50 14.01
C VAL A 192 -5.56 -15.78 14.55
N GLU A 193 -4.84 -16.89 14.39
CA GLU A 193 -5.23 -18.20 14.89
C GLU A 193 -4.38 -18.60 16.10
N GLY A 194 -5.03 -19.07 17.16
CA GLY A 194 -4.34 -19.50 18.38
C GLY A 194 -3.83 -18.34 19.24
N GLU A 195 -3.01 -18.69 20.22
CA GLU A 195 -2.46 -17.76 21.21
C GLU A 195 -1.46 -16.78 20.57
N CYS A 196 -1.61 -15.50 20.88
CA CYS A 196 -0.73 -14.43 20.39
C CYS A 196 -0.26 -13.53 21.55
N PRO A 197 0.77 -12.68 21.34
CA PRO A 197 1.09 -11.60 22.27
C PRO A 197 -0.17 -10.76 22.60
N PRO A 198 -0.23 -10.10 23.76
CA PRO A 198 -1.46 -9.46 24.21
C PRO A 198 -1.80 -8.18 23.44
N ALA A 199 -0.82 -7.43 22.92
CA ALA A 199 -1.07 -6.21 22.15
C ALA A 199 -0.13 -6.06 20.94
N PRO A 200 -0.15 -7.02 19.99
CA PRO A 200 0.77 -7.11 18.86
C PRO A 200 0.77 -5.87 17.97
N LEU A 201 -0.34 -5.12 17.92
CA LEU A 201 -0.45 -3.91 17.12
C LEU A 201 -0.09 -2.62 17.87
N ALA A 202 0.22 -2.67 19.17
CA ALA A 202 0.45 -1.47 19.99
C ALA A 202 1.58 -0.58 19.44
N ARG A 203 2.63 -1.20 18.88
CA ARG A 203 3.78 -0.50 18.29
C ARG A 203 3.49 0.17 16.94
N LEU A 204 2.34 -0.12 16.33
CA LEU A 204 1.90 0.49 15.06
C LEU A 204 0.99 1.71 15.31
N ILE A 205 0.74 2.07 16.57
CA ILE A 205 0.00 3.29 16.93
C ILE A 205 0.90 4.49 16.63
N THR A 206 0.74 5.03 15.42
CA THR A 206 1.42 6.25 14.96
C THR A 206 0.41 7.23 14.36
N PRO A 207 0.74 8.53 14.30
CA PRO A 207 -0.13 9.51 13.67
C PRO A 207 -0.51 9.11 12.24
N GLY A 208 -1.80 9.21 11.90
CA GLY A 208 -2.30 8.96 10.54
C GLY A 208 -2.55 7.48 10.18
N ILE A 209 -2.21 6.53 11.05
CA ILE A 209 -2.50 5.11 10.85
C ILE A 209 -3.70 4.69 11.70
N PHE A 210 -4.72 4.12 11.08
CA PHE A 210 -5.82 3.50 11.81
C PHE A 210 -5.38 2.12 12.31
N VAL A 211 -5.49 1.84 13.61
CA VAL A 211 -5.10 0.56 14.20
C VAL A 211 -6.29 -0.03 14.96
N LEU A 212 -6.61 -1.29 14.68
CA LEU A 212 -7.72 -2.00 15.32
C LEU A 212 -7.27 -3.38 15.79
N GLN A 213 -7.50 -3.68 17.07
CA GLN A 213 -7.37 -5.03 17.59
C GLN A 213 -8.71 -5.43 18.21
N SER A 214 -9.37 -6.42 17.62
CA SER A 214 -10.75 -6.83 17.95
C SER A 214 -10.86 -8.35 17.96
N ALA A 215 -11.84 -8.91 18.67
CA ALA A 215 -12.07 -10.36 18.68
C ALA A 215 -13.03 -10.82 17.57
N ASP A 216 -13.98 -9.97 17.19
CA ASP A 216 -15.13 -10.31 16.34
C ASP A 216 -15.22 -9.45 15.06
N GLY A 217 -14.31 -8.50 14.89
CA GLY A 217 -14.30 -7.58 13.76
C GLY A 217 -15.12 -6.31 13.97
N ALA A 218 -15.63 -6.07 15.18
CA ALA A 218 -16.19 -4.77 15.56
C ALA A 218 -15.17 -3.67 15.25
N GLY A 219 -15.61 -2.65 14.50
CA GLY A 219 -14.78 -1.52 14.06
C GLY A 219 -14.11 -1.67 12.68
N LEU A 220 -14.27 -2.80 11.98
CA LEU A 220 -13.77 -2.95 10.60
C LEU A 220 -14.42 -1.94 9.63
N ASP A 221 -15.68 -1.58 9.87
CA ASP A 221 -16.41 -0.53 9.16
C ASP A 221 -15.71 0.83 9.28
N ARG A 222 -15.21 1.18 10.47
CA ARG A 222 -14.44 2.41 10.70
C ARG A 222 -13.08 2.38 9.99
N LEU A 223 -12.38 1.24 10.01
CA LEU A 223 -11.15 1.06 9.23
C LEU A 223 -11.40 1.25 7.72
N LEU A 224 -12.53 0.75 7.22
CA LEU A 224 -12.91 0.91 5.81
C LEU A 224 -13.27 2.36 5.46
N ALA A 225 -13.93 3.07 6.37
CA ALA A 225 -14.28 4.48 6.21
C ALA A 225 -13.07 5.42 6.30
N TRP A 226 -12.00 5.02 6.99
CA TRP A 226 -10.78 5.80 7.11
C TRP A 226 -10.12 6.02 5.75
N ASP A 227 -9.87 7.28 5.40
CA ASP A 227 -9.18 7.68 4.18
C ASP A 227 -7.65 7.74 4.36
N GLY A 228 -7.05 6.61 4.69
CA GLY A 228 -5.62 6.48 4.89
C GLY A 228 -5.18 5.04 5.10
N PRO A 229 -3.92 4.82 5.50
CA PRO A 229 -3.42 3.49 5.79
C PRO A 229 -4.01 2.98 7.11
N GLY A 230 -4.12 1.67 7.22
CA GLY A 230 -4.57 1.08 8.48
C GLY A 230 -4.34 -0.41 8.59
N ILE A 231 -4.43 -0.90 9.81
CA ILE A 231 -4.24 -2.30 10.14
C ILE A 231 -5.29 -2.75 11.17
N ALA A 232 -5.88 -3.91 10.91
CA ALA A 232 -6.73 -4.62 11.87
C ALA A 232 -6.12 -5.98 12.19
N ALA A 233 -6.31 -6.46 13.41
CA ALA A 233 -6.10 -7.85 13.80
C ALA A 233 -7.34 -8.39 14.51
N LEU A 234 -7.85 -9.51 13.98
CA LEU A 234 -8.82 -10.35 14.66
C LEU A 234 -8.06 -11.32 15.56
N VAL A 235 -8.11 -11.08 16.87
CA VAL A 235 -7.28 -11.75 17.89
C VAL A 235 -8.15 -12.59 18.84
N PRO A 236 -7.57 -13.60 19.53
CA PRO A 236 -8.28 -14.30 20.59
C PRO A 236 -8.68 -13.38 21.74
N ASP A 237 -9.68 -13.79 22.54
CA ASP A 237 -10.15 -13.05 23.73
C ASP A 237 -9.09 -12.84 24.81
N SER A 238 -8.00 -13.61 24.76
CA SER A 238 -6.83 -13.45 25.65
C SER A 238 -6.00 -12.21 25.33
N ALA A 239 -6.22 -11.56 24.19
CA ALA A 239 -5.51 -10.35 23.78
C ALA A 239 -6.30 -9.08 24.15
N ALA A 240 -5.61 -7.95 24.17
CA ALA A 240 -6.23 -6.65 24.35
C ALA A 240 -7.17 -6.32 23.18
N ARG A 241 -8.24 -5.56 23.45
CA ARG A 241 -9.11 -5.00 22.42
C ARG A 241 -9.03 -3.48 22.49
N PHE A 242 -8.68 -2.86 21.37
CA PHE A 242 -8.51 -1.42 21.29
C PHE A 242 -8.63 -0.92 19.85
N ALA A 243 -8.90 0.37 19.71
CA ALA A 243 -8.89 1.06 18.43
C ALA A 243 -8.17 2.42 18.56
N HIS A 244 -7.18 2.65 17.71
CA HIS A 244 -6.62 3.97 17.44
C HIS A 244 -7.22 4.51 16.14
N ASP A 245 -8.01 5.58 16.27
CA ASP A 245 -8.65 6.26 15.16
C ASP A 245 -8.08 7.68 15.02
N PRO A 246 -7.25 7.94 13.99
CA PRO A 246 -6.65 9.25 13.78
C PRO A 246 -7.66 10.40 13.66
N GLY A 247 -8.91 10.11 13.28
CA GLY A 247 -9.96 11.11 13.09
C GLY A 247 -10.69 11.55 14.37
N ARG A 248 -10.52 10.87 15.51
CA ARG A 248 -11.32 11.12 16.73
C ARG A 248 -10.86 12.30 17.58
N GLY A 249 -9.64 12.79 17.41
CA GLY A 249 -9.11 13.86 18.27
C GLY A 249 -7.78 14.42 17.79
N ALA A 250 -7.22 15.37 18.53
CA ALA A 250 -5.93 15.98 18.22
C ALA A 250 -4.75 15.21 18.85
N ALA A 251 -4.95 14.70 20.07
CA ALA A 251 -3.93 13.96 20.80
C ALA A 251 -4.15 12.44 20.71
N VAL A 252 -3.09 11.67 20.97
CA VAL A 252 -3.13 10.19 20.87
C VAL A 252 -4.11 9.58 21.88
N TRP A 253 -4.17 10.10 23.10
CA TRP A 253 -5.10 9.62 24.14
C TRP A 253 -6.58 9.89 23.79
N ASP A 254 -6.88 10.88 22.94
CA ASP A 254 -8.25 11.12 22.44
C ASP A 254 -8.60 10.18 21.26
N ARG A 255 -7.57 9.70 20.56
CA ARG A 255 -7.68 8.82 19.38
C ARG A 255 -7.69 7.34 19.75
N LEU A 256 -7.10 6.98 20.87
CA LEU A 256 -6.98 5.60 21.35
C LEU A 256 -8.08 5.26 22.36
N ALA A 257 -8.92 4.30 22.01
CA ALA A 257 -9.91 3.70 22.92
C ALA A 257 -9.50 2.27 23.23
N ILE A 258 -9.33 1.95 24.51
CA ILE A 258 -9.09 0.58 25.00
C ILE A 258 -10.42 0.03 25.50
N GLU A 259 -10.89 -1.05 24.89
CA GLU A 259 -12.15 -1.72 25.25
C GLU A 259 -11.91 -2.81 26.30
N SER A 260 -10.81 -3.55 26.17
CA SER A 260 -10.41 -4.53 27.18
C SER A 260 -8.91 -4.74 27.22
N LEU A 261 -8.40 -5.00 28.41
CA LEU A 261 -7.03 -5.47 28.63
C LEU A 261 -7.11 -6.86 29.26
N PRO A 262 -6.21 -7.80 28.90
CA PRO A 262 -6.13 -9.06 29.61
C PRO A 262 -5.70 -8.82 31.06
N GLU A 263 -6.44 -9.39 32.00
CA GLU A 263 -6.20 -9.24 33.44
C GLU A 263 -4.90 -9.91 33.90
N ARG A 264 -4.46 -10.95 33.19
CA ARG A 264 -3.22 -11.68 33.46
C ARG A 264 -2.49 -11.95 32.16
N VAL A 265 -1.25 -11.47 32.08
CA VAL A 265 -0.31 -11.88 31.03
C VAL A 265 0.16 -13.29 31.35
N GLY A 266 0.09 -14.18 30.37
CA GLY A 266 0.63 -15.53 30.50
C GLY A 266 2.11 -15.48 30.90
N ARG A 267 2.53 -16.33 31.82
CA ARG A 267 3.96 -16.43 32.21
C ARG A 267 4.83 -17.08 31.12
N ARG A 268 4.20 -17.64 30.09
CA ARG A 268 4.85 -18.35 28.98
C ARG A 268 5.21 -17.38 27.87
N ALA A 269 6.37 -17.61 27.25
CA ALA A 269 6.73 -16.89 26.03
C ALA A 269 5.84 -17.34 24.87
N ILE A 270 5.30 -16.36 24.13
CA ILE A 270 4.43 -16.59 22.96
C ILE A 270 5.14 -15.99 21.76
N GLY A 271 5.33 -16.78 20.71
CA GLY A 271 5.90 -16.28 19.46
C GLY A 271 7.24 -15.57 19.64
N GLY A 272 8.12 -16.08 20.51
CA GLY A 272 9.41 -15.48 20.83
C GLY A 272 9.37 -14.15 21.60
N PHE A 273 8.20 -13.72 22.10
CA PHE A 273 8.09 -12.64 23.07
C PHE A 273 8.11 -13.20 24.50
N SER A 274 9.05 -12.71 25.31
CA SER A 274 9.11 -13.04 26.73
C SER A 274 7.89 -12.45 27.48
N ALA A 275 7.58 -12.98 28.66
CA ALA A 275 6.49 -12.42 29.48
C ALA A 275 6.71 -10.94 29.83
N ALA A 276 7.97 -10.52 30.02
CA ALA A 276 8.31 -9.12 30.24
C ALA A 276 8.00 -8.25 29.01
N GLN A 277 8.37 -8.69 27.81
CA GLN A 277 8.05 -7.97 26.57
C GLN A 277 6.54 -7.88 26.33
N GLN A 278 5.79 -8.93 26.66
CA GLN A 278 4.33 -8.91 26.59
C GLN A 278 3.71 -7.91 27.57
N MET A 279 4.29 -7.76 28.76
CA MET A 279 3.87 -6.74 29.73
C MET A 279 4.21 -5.33 29.24
N GLU A 280 5.41 -5.12 28.69
CA GLU A 280 5.82 -3.84 28.11
C GLU A 280 4.86 -3.36 27.00
N GLU A 281 4.35 -4.26 26.15
CA GLU A 281 3.37 -3.90 25.12
C GLU A 281 2.04 -3.40 25.72
N LEU A 282 1.59 -4.00 26.82
CA LEU A 282 0.39 -3.55 27.53
C LEU A 282 0.63 -2.23 28.27
N GLU A 283 1.82 -2.05 28.85
CA GLU A 283 2.21 -0.78 29.47
C GLU A 283 2.32 0.34 28.43
N LEU A 284 2.86 0.05 27.24
CA LEU A 284 2.85 0.98 26.11
C LEU A 284 1.41 1.39 25.77
N LEU A 285 0.49 0.43 25.62
CA LEU A 285 -0.90 0.74 25.32
C LEU A 285 -1.55 1.63 26.40
N ARG A 286 -1.32 1.31 27.69
CA ARG A 286 -1.81 2.12 28.83
C ARG A 286 -1.24 3.53 28.79
N SER A 287 0.07 3.68 28.59
CA SER A 287 0.74 4.98 28.56
C SER A 287 0.26 5.85 27.39
N LEU A 288 0.03 5.27 26.21
CA LEU A 288 -0.53 5.98 25.06
C LEU A 288 -1.97 6.45 25.30
N SER A 289 -2.75 5.71 26.09
CA SER A 289 -4.13 6.08 26.45
C SER A 289 -4.22 7.09 27.60
N ALA A 290 -3.14 7.24 28.38
CA ALA A 290 -3.13 8.12 29.54
C ALA A 290 -2.92 9.57 29.11
N ARG A 291 -3.80 10.46 29.59
CA ARG A 291 -3.59 11.90 29.45
C ARG A 291 -2.43 12.33 30.36
N PRO A 292 -1.40 13.04 29.84
CA PRO A 292 -0.31 13.55 30.67
C PRO A 292 -0.82 14.47 31.77
N ALA A 293 -0.42 14.21 33.02
CA ALA A 293 -0.68 15.11 34.14
C ALA A 293 0.16 16.38 33.94
N GLY A 294 -0.52 17.51 33.72
CA GLY A 294 0.11 18.81 33.41
C GLY A 294 -0.46 19.51 32.17
N GLY A 295 -1.29 18.82 31.38
CA GLY A 295 -2.06 19.40 30.28
C GLY A 295 -3.42 19.93 30.70
N GLU A 296 -3.53 20.56 31.88
CA GLU A 296 -4.66 21.46 32.11
C GLU A 296 -4.52 22.59 31.11
N GLY A 297 -5.59 22.82 30.36
CA GLY A 297 -5.64 23.92 29.41
C GLY A 297 -5.21 25.19 30.11
N ARG A 298 -4.41 25.99 29.42
CA ARG A 298 -4.52 27.44 29.58
C ARG A 298 -5.99 27.75 29.30
N ALA A 299 -6.80 27.75 30.34
CA ALA A 299 -8.11 28.34 30.30
C ALA A 299 -7.86 29.74 29.75
N SER A 300 -8.50 30.08 28.63
CA SER A 300 -8.58 31.46 28.18
C SER A 300 -9.19 32.24 29.35
N ALA A 301 -8.34 32.86 30.15
CA ALA A 301 -8.77 33.91 31.05
C ALA A 301 -9.48 34.96 30.19
N PRO A 302 -10.61 35.55 30.63
CA PRO A 302 -11.22 36.64 29.90
C PRO A 302 -10.23 37.81 29.92
N GLY A 303 -9.50 37.98 28.82
CA GLY A 303 -8.63 39.13 28.62
C GLY A 303 -9.48 40.39 28.46
N PRO A 304 -9.03 41.55 28.96
CA PRO A 304 -9.76 42.80 28.80
C PRO A 304 -9.78 43.16 27.32
N ALA A 305 -10.93 43.60 26.83
CA ALA A 305 -11.13 44.01 25.46
C ALA A 305 -10.14 45.11 25.06
N VAL A 306 -9.21 44.82 24.14
CA VAL A 306 -8.49 45.83 23.38
C VAL A 306 -8.25 45.31 21.95
N ALA A 307 -8.83 46.07 21.02
CA ALA A 307 -8.63 46.24 19.58
C ALA A 307 -7.76 45.27 18.75
N ALA A 308 -8.29 45.01 17.56
CA ALA A 308 -7.70 44.24 16.47
C ALA A 308 -6.28 44.67 16.07
N ALA A 309 -5.39 43.69 15.97
CA ALA A 309 -4.26 43.66 15.06
C ALA A 309 -4.10 42.21 14.59
N GLU A 310 -4.23 41.98 13.28
CA GLU A 310 -4.00 40.68 12.64
C GLU A 310 -2.56 40.21 12.93
N ALA A 311 -2.43 39.15 13.71
CA ALA A 311 -1.20 38.40 13.83
C ALA A 311 -1.42 37.06 13.10
N THR A 312 -0.79 36.91 11.94
CA THR A 312 -0.75 35.69 11.15
C THR A 312 -0.28 34.51 12.04
N PRO A 313 -0.94 33.35 12.02
CA PRO A 313 -0.49 32.20 12.79
C PRO A 313 0.84 31.72 12.22
N ALA A 314 1.91 31.83 13.01
CA ALA A 314 3.24 31.35 12.63
C ALA A 314 3.19 29.86 12.23
N ASP A 315 3.78 29.56 11.06
CA ASP A 315 3.80 28.25 10.42
C ASP A 315 4.36 27.19 11.39
N PRO A 316 3.75 26.00 11.51
CA PRO A 316 4.36 24.87 12.21
C PRO A 316 5.83 24.58 11.80
N ALA A 317 6.22 24.89 10.56
CA ALA A 317 7.62 24.83 10.12
C ALA A 317 8.51 25.87 10.83
N ASP A 318 8.02 27.09 11.05
CA ASP A 318 8.75 28.15 11.76
C ASP A 318 8.94 27.80 13.24
N LYS A 319 7.97 27.10 13.85
CA LYS A 319 8.08 26.62 15.24
C LYS A 319 9.12 25.51 15.37
N LEU A 320 9.20 24.61 14.39
CA LEU A 320 10.23 23.57 14.35
C LEU A 320 11.62 24.18 14.13
N ALA A 321 11.75 25.14 13.22
CA ALA A 321 12.99 25.86 12.96
C ALA A 321 13.47 26.63 14.20
N ALA A 322 12.58 27.34 14.89
CA ALA A 322 12.89 28.04 16.14
C ALA A 322 13.29 27.09 17.28
N TRP A 323 12.71 25.89 17.33
CA TRP A 323 13.07 24.86 18.31
C TRP A 323 14.42 24.19 18.01
N LEU A 324 14.75 23.99 16.73
CA LEU A 324 16.05 23.47 16.33
C LEU A 324 17.16 24.50 16.59
N LEU A 325 16.91 25.77 16.31
CA LEU A 325 17.87 26.85 16.56
C LEU A 325 18.12 27.09 18.05
N SER A 326 17.12 26.86 18.92
CA SER A 326 17.32 26.95 20.38
C SER A 326 18.06 25.74 20.99
N ARG A 327 18.27 24.68 20.21
CA ARG A 327 19.05 23.49 20.60
C ARG A 327 20.50 23.53 20.14
N VAL A 328 20.85 24.43 19.22
CA VAL A 328 22.24 24.62 18.78
C VAL A 328 22.79 25.85 19.48
N ASP A 329 23.40 25.66 20.66
CA ASP A 329 24.34 26.64 21.21
C ASP A 329 25.56 26.68 20.29
N LEU A 330 25.58 27.59 19.30
CA LEU A 330 26.77 27.91 18.50
C LEU A 330 27.72 28.84 19.26
N SER A 331 27.85 28.67 20.58
CA SER A 331 28.71 29.53 21.41
C SER A 331 30.04 28.88 21.82
N ASP A 332 30.35 27.66 21.39
CA ASP A 332 31.69 27.05 21.59
C ASP A 332 32.26 26.46 20.28
N ALA A 333 32.40 27.32 19.26
CA ALA A 333 33.32 27.09 18.16
C ALA A 333 34.07 28.40 17.87
N GLY A 334 35.00 28.75 18.77
CA GLY A 334 36.07 29.71 18.58
C GLY A 334 37.41 29.03 18.84
#